data_AF-A0A950YC70-F1
#
_entry.id   AF-A0A950YC70-F1
#
_cell.length_a   1.000
_cell.length_b   1.000
_cell.length_c   1.000
_cell.angle_alpha   90.00
_cell.angle_beta   90.00
_cell.angle_gamma   90.00
#
_symmetry.space_group_name_H-M   'P 1'
#
loop_
_entity.id
_entity.type
_entity.pdbx_description
1 polymer ?
#
loop_
_entity_poly.entity_id
_entity_poly.type
_entity_poly.pdbx_seq_one_letter_code
_entity_poly.pdbx_strand_id
1 'polypeptide(L)'
;VFTPLLFTGCSQYPWPSLSKLPWFQVVTACNPMTYVSESMRAALVPSVPHIAVWVCIVVLLGSVSALMVIGVRGFYRRAID
;
A
#
# COMPACT_ATOMS: atom_id res chain seq x y z
N VAL A 1 4.53 -13.84 10.91
CA VAL A 1 4.02 -12.67 11.67
C VAL A 1 3.89 -11.49 10.70
N PHE A 2 2.80 -11.42 9.92
CA PHE A 2 2.49 -10.27 9.04
C PHE A 2 1.58 -9.24 9.73
N THR A 3 1.33 -9.45 11.02
CA THR A 3 0.41 -8.68 11.84
C THR A 3 0.65 -7.16 11.74
N PRO A 4 1.90 -6.64 11.80
CA PRO A 4 2.14 -5.20 11.64
C PRO A 4 1.71 -4.66 10.27
N LEU A 5 1.94 -5.42 9.20
CA LEU A 5 1.54 -5.08 7.83
C LEU A 5 0.02 -5.02 7.67
N LEU A 6 -0.71 -5.92 8.34
CA LEU A 6 -2.18 -5.94 8.29
C LEU A 6 -2.79 -4.78 9.10
N PHE A 7 -2.24 -4.49 10.28
CA PHE A 7 -2.71 -3.37 11.12
C PHE A 7 -2.42 -2.00 10.52
N THR A 8 -1.32 -1.87 9.77
CA THR A 8 -0.93 -0.62 9.09
C THR A 8 -1.50 -0.50 7.67
N GLY A 9 -2.23 -1.50 7.19
CA GLY A 9 -2.78 -1.53 5.83
C GLY A 9 -4.11 -0.80 5.64
N CYS A 10 -4.53 0.06 6.58
CA CYS A 10 -5.75 0.89 6.52
C CYS A 10 -7.04 0.13 6.13
N SER A 11 -7.13 -1.16 6.46
CA SER A 11 -8.34 -1.95 6.22
C SER A 11 -9.46 -1.55 7.19
N GLN A 12 -9.11 -1.32 8.46
CA GLN A 12 -10.05 -1.09 9.56
C GLN A 12 -10.47 0.37 9.72
N TYR A 13 -9.71 1.30 9.15
CA TYR A 13 -9.94 2.74 9.24
C TYR A 13 -9.56 3.44 7.92
N PRO A 14 -10.19 4.57 7.58
CA PRO A 14 -9.83 5.32 6.38
C PRO A 14 -8.49 6.03 6.57
N TRP A 15 -7.65 6.03 5.54
CA TRP A 15 -6.36 6.75 5.61
C TRP A 15 -6.51 8.25 5.87
N PRO A 16 -7.50 8.98 5.29
CA PRO A 16 -7.70 10.40 5.60
C PRO A 16 -8.02 10.71 7.06
N SER A 17 -8.54 9.73 7.83
CA SER A 17 -8.84 9.91 9.25
C SER A 17 -7.59 9.99 10.13
N LEU A 18 -6.42 9.62 9.60
CA LEU A 18 -5.12 9.67 10.30
C LEU A 18 -4.51 11.07 10.35
N SER A 19 -5.18 12.11 9.85
CA SER A 19 -4.66 13.49 9.80
C SER A 19 -4.21 14.04 11.17
N LYS A 20 -4.74 13.50 12.27
CA LYS A 20 -4.34 13.84 13.64
C LYS A 20 -3.08 13.11 14.13
N LEU A 21 -2.65 12.05 13.45
CA LEU A 21 -1.43 11.27 13.72
C LEU A 21 -0.55 11.21 12.44
N PRO A 22 0.11 12.31 12.05
CA PRO A 22 0.83 12.42 10.78
C PRO A 22 2.00 11.44 10.67
N TRP A 23 2.69 11.13 11.76
CA TRP A 23 3.78 10.14 11.75
C TRP A 23 3.26 8.74 11.37
N PHE A 24 2.10 8.35 11.90
CA PHE A 24 1.50 7.05 11.63
C PHE A 24 0.87 7.02 10.23
N GLN A 25 0.35 8.16 9.78
CA GLN A 25 -0.11 8.37 8.42
C GLN A 25 1.01 8.14 7.38
N VAL A 26 2.24 8.59 7.67
CA VAL A 26 3.41 8.34 6.81
C VAL A 26 3.81 6.86 6.83
N VAL A 27 3.88 6.23 8.01
CA VAL A 27 4.23 4.80 8.12
C VAL A 27 3.25 3.92 7.34
N THR A 28 1.95 4.18 7.48
CA THR A 28 0.90 3.44 6.76
C THR A 28 0.90 3.76 5.26
N ALA A 29 1.30 4.97 4.84
CA ALA A 29 1.44 5.32 3.42
C ALA A 29 2.60 4.61 2.71
N CYS A 30 3.63 4.17 3.43
CA CYS A 30 4.70 3.33 2.88
C CYS A 30 4.25 1.88 2.63
N ASN A 31 3.11 1.47 3.18
CA ASN A 31 2.59 0.12 3.05
C ASN A 31 1.69 0.01 1.80
N PRO A 32 2.04 -0.80 0.78
CA PRO A 32 1.22 -0.95 -0.43
C PRO A 32 -0.20 -1.49 -0.14
N MET A 33 -0.40 -2.23 0.97
CA MET A 33 -1.71 -2.73 1.38
C MET A 33 -2.69 -1.60 1.72
N THR A 34 -2.21 -0.42 2.12
CA THR A 34 -3.03 0.76 2.34
C THR A 34 -3.78 1.15 1.06
N TYR A 35 -3.10 1.15 -0.08
CA TYR A 35 -3.68 1.54 -1.36
C TYR A 35 -4.66 0.50 -1.91
N VAL A 36 -4.42 -0.79 -1.62
CA VAL A 36 -5.42 -1.85 -1.91
C VAL A 36 -6.70 -1.60 -1.12
N SER A 37 -6.58 -1.41 0.21
CA SER A 37 -7.73 -1.19 1.09
C SER A 37 -8.49 0.09 0.73
N GLU A 38 -7.79 1.17 0.38
CA GLU A 38 -8.40 2.43 -0.04
C GLU A 38 -9.06 2.32 -1.42
N SER A 39 -8.51 1.55 -2.36
CA SER A 39 -9.18 1.26 -3.64
C SER A 39 -10.47 0.47 -3.44
N MET A 40 -10.44 -0.55 -2.57
CA MET A 40 -11.64 -1.31 -2.20
C MET A 40 -12.67 -0.41 -1.53
N ARG A 41 -12.23 0.52 -0.66
CA ARG A 41 -13.11 1.50 -0.01
C ARG A 41 -13.77 2.42 -1.02
N ALA A 42 -13.00 2.93 -1.99
CA ALA A 42 -13.52 3.74 -3.09
C ALA A 42 -14.57 2.99 -3.92
N ALA A 43 -14.37 1.69 -4.16
CA ALA A 43 -15.27 0.87 -4.97
C ALA A 43 -16.54 0.42 -4.23
N LEU A 44 -16.41 0.04 -2.95
CA LEU A 44 -17.49 -0.57 -2.17
C LEU A 44 -18.26 0.44 -1.32
N VAL A 45 -17.59 1.50 -0.85
CA VAL A 45 -18.16 2.49 0.08
C VAL A 45 -17.73 3.92 -0.32
N PRO A 46 -18.18 4.41 -1.48
CA PRO A 46 -17.72 5.69 -2.05
C PRO A 46 -18.08 6.91 -1.20
N SER A 47 -19.05 6.80 -0.28
CA SER A 47 -19.46 7.86 0.64
C SER A 47 -18.47 8.08 1.80
N VAL A 48 -17.55 7.16 2.06
CA VAL A 48 -16.55 7.28 3.12
C VAL A 48 -15.30 7.97 2.56
N PRO A 49 -14.64 8.90 3.30
CA PRO A 49 -13.40 9.51 2.84
C PRO A 49 -12.35 8.47 2.47
N HIS A 50 -11.79 8.56 1.27
CA HIS A 50 -10.78 7.64 0.76
C HIS A 50 -9.74 8.38 -0.10
N ILE A 51 -8.57 7.78 -0.28
CA ILE A 51 -7.56 8.26 -1.22
C ILE A 51 -8.09 8.16 -2.66
N ALA A 52 -7.76 9.15 -3.50
CA ALA A 52 -8.12 9.11 -4.91
C ALA A 52 -7.58 7.85 -5.61
N VAL A 53 -8.47 7.13 -6.30
CA VAL A 53 -8.19 5.80 -6.91
C VAL A 53 -6.96 5.81 -7.83
N TRP A 54 -6.75 6.89 -8.59
CA TRP A 54 -5.60 7.00 -9.49
C TRP A 54 -4.27 6.97 -8.73
N VAL A 55 -4.20 7.57 -7.52
CA VAL A 55 -3.01 7.52 -6.65
C VAL A 55 -2.76 6.09 -6.23
N CYS A 56 -3.81 5.38 -5.81
CA CYS A 56 -3.71 3.98 -5.43
C CYS A 56 -3.18 3.11 -6.58
N ILE A 57 -3.68 3.29 -7.81
CA ILE A 57 -3.21 2.55 -8.98
C ILE A 57 -1.73 2.82 -9.25
N VAL A 58 -1.30 4.10 -9.23
CA VAL A 58 0.10 4.47 -9.47
C VAL A 58 1.03 3.82 -8.45
N VAL A 59 0.68 3.88 -7.16
CA VAL A 59 1.52 3.30 -6.10
C VAL A 59 1.56 1.78 -6.16
N LEU A 60 0.43 1.13 -6.47
CA LEU A 60 0.38 -0.33 -6.62
C LEU A 60 1.21 -0.79 -7.82
N LEU A 61 1.10 -0.12 -8.97
CA LEU A 61 1.94 -0.40 -10.14
C LEU A 61 3.42 -0.21 -9.82
N GLY A 62 3.78 0.91 -9.17
CA GLY A 62 5.15 1.15 -8.73
C GLY A 62 5.69 0.07 -7.79
N SER A 63 4.86 -0.38 -6.84
CA SER A 63 5.22 -1.43 -5.88
C SER A 63 5.45 -2.77 -6.57
N VAL A 64 4.55 -3.16 -7.48
CA VAL A 64 4.68 -4.39 -8.27
C VAL A 64 5.93 -4.35 -9.15
N SER A 65 6.15 -3.25 -9.88
CA SER A 65 7.34 -3.08 -10.72
C SER A 65 8.63 -3.13 -9.89
N ALA A 66 8.67 -2.46 -8.73
CA ALA A 66 9.84 -2.47 -7.85
C ALA A 66 10.15 -3.88 -7.34
N LEU A 67 9.15 -4.59 -6.82
CA LEU A 67 9.31 -5.97 -6.34
C LEU A 67 9.70 -6.92 -7.47
N MET A 68 9.12 -6.75 -8.66
CA MET A 68 9.49 -7.53 -9.84
C MET A 68 10.97 -7.30 -10.22
N VAL A 69 11.42 -6.06 -10.29
CA VAL A 69 12.82 -5.73 -10.62
C VAL A 69 13.78 -6.28 -9.56
N ILE A 70 13.47 -6.12 -8.28
CA ILE A 70 14.28 -6.65 -7.18
C ILE A 70 14.32 -8.18 -7.24
N GLY A 71 13.16 -8.83 -7.45
CA GLY A 71 13.04 -10.28 -7.58
C GLY A 71 13.88 -10.81 -8.73
N VAL A 72 13.67 -10.30 -9.94
CA VAL A 72 14.41 -10.72 -11.15
C VAL A 72 15.91 -10.52 -10.99
N ARG A 73 16.35 -9.35 -10.49
CA ARG A 73 17.79 -9.10 -10.26
C ARG A 73 18.38 -10.02 -9.20
N GLY A 74 17.63 -10.29 -8.13
CA GLY A 74 18.05 -11.19 -7.05
C GLY A 74 18.21 -12.63 -7.54
N PHE A 75 17.24 -13.12 -8.33
CA PHE A 75 17.33 -14.44 -8.96
C PHE A 75 18.48 -14.52 -9.96
N TYR A 76 18.65 -13.50 -10.79
CA TYR A 76 19.74 -13.47 -11.78
C TYR A 76 21.11 -13.51 -11.11
N ARG A 77 21.35 -12.71 -10.07
CA ARG A 77 22.61 -12.76 -9.31
C ARG A 77 22.91 -14.15 -8.75
N ARG A 78 21.91 -14.76 -8.09
CA ARG A 78 22.05 -16.12 -7.52
C ARG A 78 22.20 -17.24 -8.55
N ALA A 79 21.85 -17.00 -9.82
CA ALA A 79 21.97 -18.00 -10.87
C ALA A 79 23.35 -18.01 -11.53
N ILE A 80 24.14 -16.95 -11.32
CA ILE A 80 25.49 -16.78 -11.90
C ILE A 80 26.57 -17.09 -10.85
N ASP A 81 26.23 -16.93 -9.56
CA ASP A 81 26.98 -17.49 -8.43
C ASP A 81 26.87 -19.03 -8.40
#